data_AF-A0AAU6DC51-F1
#
_entry.id   AF-A0AAU6DC51-F1
#
_cell.length_a   1.000
_cell.length_b   1.000
_cell.length_c   1.000
_cell.angle_alpha   90.00
_cell.angle_beta   90.00
_cell.angle_gamma   90.00
#
_symmetry.space_group_name_H-M   'P 1'
#
loop_
_entity.id
_entity.type
_entity.pdbx_description
1 polymer ?
#
loop_
_entity_poly.entity_id
_entity_poly.type
_entity_poly.pdbx_seq_one_letter_code
_entity_poly.pdbx_strand_id
1 'polypeptide(L)'
;MTVYGRAIGLLGDRPELAEAAARPFGFDLAGAAHGAAVRLASGAPLEAVAGDGTGGTYFVCGGGPVLYASADGAAGLVAASADEALELTVGLPGWHGLVHLSPADAEARLPAAVAASEEAIRESLPDLDARRAALRGALGLPDRSPAELFARLHTALLRTEPDHLLLDAAGGRARARLDPHPRPPLRETVLSPGLADLARLRDDTAQWTEVAGDIARRATVLRAAQFDRQDRDLPLLRHLLAAETAGAGTSEELRLAAVLVALHGSAEDLPLLRAARAAPQAVRWGLPEIPEHPGAVVEWARGPDGSQLGEDPAREPELTWIRLARRQGRTEDARVALLRILDATGEQADLLRVLSVELEALGDLGQAARAQSGYAALADGPRDRGTACRRLAELQRRTGDLPTAWRTLRPVPEILDTEGSERGWRRLGLGRMVAAEHFELALAAAGAGLAPVARESLAVAGDLHAGMGKSAQRSLGMLAQETKWAVARLK
;
A
#
# COMPACT_ATOMS: atom_id res chain seq x y z
N MET A 1 -19.90 27.44 -6.67
CA MET A 1 -20.24 26.09 -6.17
C MET A 1 -19.16 25.69 -5.20
N THR A 2 -19.49 25.62 -3.93
CA THR A 2 -18.58 25.24 -2.84
C THR A 2 -18.03 23.83 -3.07
N VAL A 3 -16.77 23.62 -2.71
CA VAL A 3 -16.01 22.36 -2.85
C VAL A 3 -16.69 21.16 -2.17
N TYR A 4 -17.65 21.43 -1.28
CA TYR A 4 -18.32 20.45 -0.41
C TYR A 4 -19.69 19.95 -0.89
N GLY A 5 -20.14 20.39 -2.08
CA GLY A 5 -21.47 20.06 -2.57
C GLY A 5 -22.53 21.08 -2.14
N ARG A 6 -23.68 21.05 -2.82
CA ARG A 6 -24.75 22.06 -2.66
C ARG A 6 -25.38 21.98 -1.28
N ALA A 7 -25.64 20.77 -0.78
CA ALA A 7 -26.34 20.58 0.47
C ALA A 7 -25.53 21.06 1.67
N ILE A 8 -24.22 20.77 1.75
CA ILE A 8 -23.36 21.29 2.83
C ILE A 8 -23.34 22.82 2.84
N GLY A 9 -23.23 23.46 1.66
CA GLY A 9 -23.32 24.92 1.58
C GLY A 9 -24.63 25.47 2.14
N LEU A 10 -25.76 24.84 1.77
CA LEU A 10 -27.07 25.23 2.29
C LEU A 10 -27.22 25.03 3.79
N LEU A 11 -26.64 23.97 4.36
CA LEU A 11 -26.63 23.73 5.80
C LEU A 11 -25.76 24.77 6.54
N GLY A 12 -24.63 25.15 5.96
CA GLY A 12 -23.76 26.20 6.52
C GLY A 12 -24.42 27.58 6.55
N ASP A 13 -25.21 27.91 5.52
CA ASP A 13 -25.90 29.21 5.43
C ASP A 13 -27.20 29.26 6.26
N ARG A 14 -27.76 28.11 6.63
CA ARG A 14 -29.07 27.99 7.29
C ARG A 14 -28.99 27.12 8.55
N PRO A 15 -28.73 27.72 9.72
CA PRO A 15 -28.60 27.01 10.99
C PRO A 15 -29.80 26.11 11.34
N GLU A 16 -31.01 26.52 10.95
CA GLU A 16 -32.23 25.75 11.18
C GLU A 16 -32.24 24.42 10.40
N LEU A 17 -31.61 24.39 9.23
CA LEU A 17 -31.46 23.15 8.48
C LEU A 17 -30.31 22.30 8.99
N ALA A 18 -29.22 22.93 9.44
CA ALA A 18 -28.12 22.20 10.09
C ALA A 18 -28.62 21.48 11.35
N GLU A 19 -29.45 22.14 12.17
CA GLU A 19 -30.07 21.53 13.34
C GLU A 19 -31.00 20.37 12.96
N ALA A 20 -31.82 20.55 11.93
CA ALA A 20 -32.72 19.50 11.43
C ALA A 20 -31.97 18.30 10.83
N ALA A 21 -30.81 18.51 10.21
CA ALA A 21 -29.94 17.44 9.70
C ALA A 21 -29.18 16.73 10.84
N ALA A 22 -28.75 17.47 11.86
CA ALA A 22 -28.07 16.92 13.03
C ALA A 22 -29.01 15.99 13.82
N ARG A 23 -30.27 16.40 14.03
CA ARG A 23 -31.26 15.62 14.79
C ARG A 23 -32.60 15.53 14.06
N PRO A 24 -33.12 14.31 13.79
CA PRO A 24 -32.65 13.00 14.27
C PRO A 24 -31.64 12.30 13.33
N PHE A 25 -31.26 12.90 12.21
CA PHE A 25 -30.60 12.16 11.11
C PHE A 25 -29.09 11.97 11.29
N GLY A 26 -28.47 12.57 12.30
CA GLY A 26 -27.06 12.31 12.64
C GLY A 26 -26.09 12.83 11.60
N PHE A 27 -26.35 14.02 11.04
CA PHE A 27 -25.40 14.75 10.19
C PHE A 27 -25.15 16.15 10.77
N ASP A 28 -24.28 16.21 11.78
CA ASP A 28 -24.01 17.40 12.58
C ASP A 28 -22.74 18.13 12.12
N LEU A 29 -22.91 19.29 11.48
CA LEU A 29 -21.80 20.13 11.01
C LEU A 29 -20.94 20.67 12.16
N ALA A 30 -21.53 20.93 13.34
CA ALA A 30 -20.78 21.39 14.51
C ALA A 30 -19.93 20.28 15.12
N GLY A 31 -20.31 19.02 14.89
CA GLY A 31 -19.61 17.81 15.33
C GLY A 31 -18.50 17.33 14.41
N ALA A 32 -18.07 18.11 13.41
CA ALA A 32 -17.08 17.69 12.41
C ALA A 32 -15.67 17.39 12.96
N ALA A 33 -15.38 17.64 14.24
CA ALA A 33 -14.09 17.29 14.82
C ALA A 33 -13.98 15.79 15.08
N HIS A 34 -13.16 15.07 14.31
CA HIS A 34 -12.81 13.68 14.62
C HIS A 34 -11.85 13.62 15.80
N GLY A 35 -12.13 12.74 16.77
CA GLY A 35 -11.34 12.64 18.01
C GLY A 35 -9.90 12.16 17.82
N ALA A 36 -9.61 11.44 16.74
CA ALA A 36 -8.26 10.98 16.39
C ALA A 36 -7.79 11.61 15.07
N ALA A 37 -6.49 11.87 14.93
CA ALA A 37 -5.96 12.33 13.65
C ALA A 37 -5.96 11.17 12.64
N VAL A 38 -6.53 11.38 11.45
CA VAL A 38 -6.63 10.38 10.39
C VAL A 38 -6.24 10.96 9.03
N ARG A 39 -5.84 10.10 8.10
CA ARG A 39 -5.49 10.48 6.73
C ARG A 39 -5.77 9.35 5.74
N LEU A 40 -5.92 9.67 4.46
CA LEU A 40 -5.95 8.66 3.40
C LEU A 40 -4.55 8.07 3.16
N ALA A 41 -4.49 6.78 2.86
CA ALA A 41 -3.24 6.09 2.53
C ALA A 41 -2.59 6.66 1.27
N SER A 42 -3.41 7.05 0.28
CA SER A 42 -3.00 7.73 -0.95
C SER A 42 -2.43 9.13 -0.74
N GLY A 43 -2.60 9.71 0.46
CA GLY A 43 -2.23 11.10 0.75
C GLY A 43 -3.18 12.14 0.17
N ALA A 44 -4.28 11.71 -0.47
CA ALA A 44 -5.31 12.61 -0.96
C ALA A 44 -5.92 13.43 0.21
N PRO A 45 -6.38 14.67 -0.06
CA PRO A 45 -7.02 15.51 0.94
C PRO A 45 -8.22 14.80 1.57
N LEU A 46 -8.33 14.94 2.89
CA LEU A 46 -9.42 14.40 3.69
C LEU A 46 -9.92 15.51 4.60
N GLU A 47 -11.19 15.85 4.46
CA GLU A 47 -11.79 16.93 5.23
C GLU A 47 -13.02 16.45 5.98
N ALA A 48 -13.05 16.70 7.29
CA ALA A 48 -14.18 16.34 8.11
C ALA A 48 -15.30 17.37 7.92
N VAL A 49 -16.51 16.89 7.61
CA VAL A 49 -17.65 17.75 7.24
C VAL A 49 -18.83 17.64 8.21
N ALA A 50 -18.95 16.53 8.93
CA ALA A 50 -20.00 16.34 9.92
C ALA A 50 -19.63 15.22 10.92
N GLY A 51 -20.21 15.28 12.11
CA GLY A 51 -20.26 14.18 13.08
C GLY A 51 -21.61 13.46 13.03
N ASP A 52 -21.65 12.24 13.56
CA ASP A 52 -22.90 11.45 13.67
C ASP A 52 -23.62 11.61 15.03
N GLY A 53 -23.07 12.41 15.94
CA GLY A 53 -23.58 12.59 17.30
C GLY A 53 -23.24 11.48 18.29
N THR A 54 -22.56 10.42 17.84
CA THR A 54 -22.10 9.26 18.65
C THR A 54 -20.58 9.08 18.67
N GLY A 55 -19.86 9.93 17.94
CA GLY A 55 -18.40 9.95 17.85
C GLY A 55 -17.84 9.49 16.50
N GLY A 56 -18.70 9.08 15.56
CA GLY A 56 -18.33 8.88 14.17
C GLY A 56 -18.27 10.20 13.40
N THR A 57 -17.56 10.19 12.28
CA THR A 57 -17.28 11.38 11.48
C THR A 57 -17.40 11.09 9.99
N TYR A 58 -18.03 12.00 9.26
CA TYR A 58 -18.11 12.02 7.81
C TYR A 58 -16.99 12.89 7.26
N PHE A 59 -16.28 12.36 6.27
CA PHE A 59 -15.20 13.03 5.58
C PHE A 59 -15.47 13.10 4.08
N VAL A 60 -15.16 14.23 3.47
CA VAL A 60 -15.09 14.36 2.01
C VAL A 60 -13.66 14.01 1.58
N CYS A 61 -13.53 13.05 0.67
CA CYS A 61 -12.26 12.62 0.10
C CYS A 61 -11.99 13.33 -1.22
N GLY A 62 -10.94 14.16 -1.30
CA GLY A 62 -10.51 14.82 -2.54
C GLY A 62 -11.58 15.70 -3.23
N GLY A 63 -12.61 16.15 -2.50
CA GLY A 63 -13.76 16.90 -3.05
C GLY A 63 -14.84 16.04 -3.72
N GLY A 64 -14.80 14.71 -3.56
CA GLY A 64 -15.74 13.78 -4.18
C GLY A 64 -16.53 12.94 -3.16
N PRO A 65 -16.23 11.63 -3.04
CA PRO A 65 -17.02 10.71 -2.22
C PRO A 65 -16.90 11.01 -0.73
N VAL A 66 -17.91 10.53 0.01
CA VAL A 66 -17.98 10.67 1.47
C VAL A 66 -17.62 9.36 2.12
N LEU A 67 -16.57 9.43 2.95
CA LEU A 67 -16.12 8.37 3.84
C LEU A 67 -16.71 8.59 5.22
N TYR A 68 -17.26 7.55 5.83
CA TYR A 68 -17.61 7.55 7.24
C TYR A 68 -16.55 6.77 8.02
N ALA A 69 -16.10 7.33 9.14
CA ALA A 69 -15.26 6.64 10.12
C ALA A 69 -16.00 6.60 11.45
N SER A 70 -16.22 5.39 11.96
CA SER A 70 -16.89 5.17 13.23
C SER A 70 -15.95 5.36 14.41
N ALA A 71 -16.54 5.60 15.59
CA ALA A 71 -15.78 5.73 16.85
C ALA A 71 -15.03 4.45 17.24
N ASP A 72 -15.56 3.27 16.88
CA ASP A 72 -14.96 1.95 17.13
C ASP A 72 -13.80 1.61 16.15
N GLY A 73 -13.58 2.44 15.14
CA GLY A 73 -12.45 2.37 14.24
C GLY A 73 -12.62 1.54 12.98
N ALA A 74 -13.87 1.33 12.56
CA ALA A 74 -14.19 1.00 11.20
C ALA A 74 -14.28 2.25 10.30
N ALA A 75 -14.10 2.07 9.00
CA ALA A 75 -14.20 3.13 8.00
C ALA A 75 -14.64 2.59 6.65
N GLY A 76 -15.43 3.38 5.91
CA GLY A 76 -15.94 2.99 4.60
C GLY A 76 -16.56 4.17 3.85
N LEU A 77 -16.53 4.12 2.52
CA LEU A 77 -17.33 5.02 1.72
C LEU A 77 -18.81 4.71 1.92
N VAL A 78 -19.60 5.76 2.14
CA VAL A 78 -21.05 5.67 2.33
C VAL A 78 -21.83 6.34 1.19
N ALA A 79 -21.19 7.24 0.44
CA ALA A 79 -21.81 7.96 -0.66
C ALA A 79 -20.77 8.46 -1.68
N ALA A 80 -21.20 8.74 -2.91
CA ALA A 80 -20.34 9.34 -3.94
C ALA A 80 -20.25 10.88 -3.84
N SER A 81 -21.07 11.51 -3.00
CA SER A 81 -21.05 12.95 -2.74
C SER A 81 -21.70 13.29 -1.40
N ALA A 82 -21.52 14.52 -0.92
CA ALA A 82 -22.19 15.01 0.29
C ALA A 82 -23.72 15.04 0.19
N ASP A 83 -24.25 15.39 -0.98
CA ASP A 83 -25.68 15.38 -1.24
C ASP A 83 -26.23 13.94 -1.09
N GLU A 84 -25.51 12.95 -1.62
CA GLU A 84 -25.89 11.53 -1.48
C GLU A 84 -25.70 11.00 -0.05
N ALA A 85 -24.72 11.50 0.70
CA ALA A 85 -24.59 11.17 2.12
C ALA A 85 -25.80 11.68 2.92
N LEU A 86 -26.28 12.90 2.64
CA LEU A 86 -27.49 13.43 3.27
C LEU A 86 -28.76 12.71 2.82
N GLU A 87 -28.86 12.29 1.55
CA GLU A 87 -29.95 11.43 1.09
C GLU A 87 -29.98 10.10 1.87
N LEU A 88 -28.81 9.50 2.12
CA LEU A 88 -28.67 8.29 2.91
C LEU A 88 -29.09 8.51 4.36
N THR A 89 -28.53 9.50 5.05
CA THR A 89 -28.82 9.72 6.48
C THR A 89 -30.27 10.11 6.74
N VAL A 90 -30.87 10.91 5.85
CA VAL A 90 -32.26 11.36 5.97
C VAL A 90 -33.25 10.27 5.54
N GLY A 91 -32.89 9.46 4.54
CA GLY A 91 -33.78 8.50 3.92
C GLY A 91 -33.65 7.05 4.39
N LEU A 92 -32.54 6.69 5.05
CA LEU A 92 -32.28 5.35 5.53
C LEU A 92 -31.87 5.38 7.02
N PRO A 93 -32.83 5.62 7.94
CA PRO A 93 -32.55 5.65 9.36
C PRO A 93 -32.00 4.30 9.84
N GLY A 94 -30.99 4.35 10.71
CA GLY A 94 -30.30 3.15 11.20
C GLY A 94 -29.35 2.50 10.19
N TRP A 95 -28.95 3.20 9.12
CA TRP A 95 -28.09 2.65 8.06
C TRP A 95 -26.80 1.98 8.57
N HIS A 96 -26.23 2.43 9.70
CA HIS A 96 -25.06 1.79 10.33
C HIS A 96 -25.27 0.30 10.59
N GLY A 97 -26.49 -0.12 10.96
CA GLY A 97 -26.81 -1.54 11.18
C GLY A 97 -27.02 -2.34 9.88
N LEU A 98 -27.10 -1.65 8.74
CA LEU A 98 -27.36 -2.26 7.43
C LEU A 98 -26.08 -2.57 6.66
N VAL A 99 -24.92 -2.04 7.05
CA VAL A 99 -23.63 -2.24 6.36
C VAL A 99 -23.18 -3.71 6.33
N HIS A 100 -23.77 -4.57 7.16
CA HIS A 100 -23.49 -6.01 7.19
C HIS A 100 -24.46 -6.84 6.34
N LEU A 101 -25.57 -6.26 5.86
CA LEU A 101 -26.55 -6.98 5.07
C LEU A 101 -26.02 -7.22 3.66
N SER A 102 -26.11 -8.46 3.20
CA SER A 102 -25.85 -8.77 1.80
C SER A 102 -27.01 -8.30 0.91
N PRO A 103 -26.78 -8.00 -0.38
CA PRO A 103 -27.87 -7.69 -1.32
C PRO A 103 -28.91 -8.80 -1.42
N ALA A 104 -28.50 -10.07 -1.27
CA ALA A 104 -29.40 -11.22 -1.30
C ALA A 104 -30.34 -11.25 -0.08
N ASP A 105 -29.85 -10.85 1.10
CA ASP A 105 -30.66 -10.82 2.33
C ASP A 105 -31.50 -9.54 2.45
N ALA A 106 -31.13 -8.49 1.72
CA ALA A 106 -31.73 -7.16 1.83
C ALA A 106 -33.23 -7.20 1.50
N GLU A 107 -33.66 -7.95 0.49
CA GLU A 107 -35.09 -8.02 0.11
C GLU A 107 -35.99 -8.43 1.28
N ALA A 108 -35.55 -9.42 2.07
CA ALA A 108 -36.33 -9.94 3.19
C ALA A 108 -36.15 -9.13 4.48
N ARG A 109 -34.94 -8.61 4.75
CA ARG A 109 -34.57 -8.05 6.06
C ARG A 109 -34.60 -6.53 6.12
N LEU A 110 -34.39 -5.85 4.99
CA LEU A 110 -34.31 -4.39 4.94
C LEU A 110 -35.61 -3.70 5.40
N PRO A 111 -36.82 -4.10 4.94
CA PRO A 111 -38.05 -3.42 5.35
C PRO A 111 -38.28 -3.46 6.86
N ALA A 112 -38.03 -4.61 7.48
CA ALA A 112 -38.19 -4.79 8.93
C ALA A 112 -37.16 -3.98 9.74
N ALA A 113 -35.90 -3.95 9.29
CA ALA A 113 -34.83 -3.19 9.96
C ALA A 113 -35.08 -1.67 9.88
N VAL A 114 -35.54 -1.18 8.73
CA VAL A 114 -35.90 0.23 8.54
C VAL A 114 -37.11 0.60 9.39
N ALA A 115 -38.17 -0.21 9.35
CA ALA A 115 -39.38 0.03 10.14
C ALA A 115 -39.08 0.09 11.66
N ALA A 116 -38.25 -0.82 12.17
CA ALA A 116 -37.83 -0.82 13.57
C ALA A 116 -37.03 0.44 13.94
N SER A 117 -36.10 0.87 13.07
CA SER A 117 -35.31 2.08 13.30
C SER A 117 -36.18 3.34 13.28
N GLU A 118 -37.15 3.41 12.37
CA GLU A 118 -38.10 4.52 12.34
C GLU A 118 -39.00 4.56 13.56
N GLU A 119 -39.48 3.40 14.03
CA GLU A 119 -40.33 3.34 15.21
C GLU A 119 -39.60 3.84 16.46
N ALA A 120 -38.35 3.42 16.66
CA ALA A 120 -37.51 3.91 17.75
C ALA A 120 -37.30 5.44 17.69
N ILE A 121 -37.20 6.02 16.50
CA ILE A 121 -37.10 7.48 16.35
C ILE A 121 -38.46 8.15 16.65
N ARG A 122 -39.59 7.57 16.20
CA ARG A 122 -40.93 8.10 16.43
C ARG A 122 -41.30 8.17 17.91
N GLU A 123 -40.79 7.25 18.74
CA GLU A 123 -40.98 7.31 20.19
C GLU A 123 -40.54 8.65 20.80
N SER A 124 -39.46 9.23 20.28
CA SER A 124 -38.95 10.54 20.71
C SER A 124 -39.39 11.69 19.79
N LEU A 125 -39.82 11.39 18.56
CA LEU A 125 -40.14 12.38 17.54
C LEU A 125 -41.34 11.94 16.67
N PRO A 126 -42.59 12.12 17.16
CA PRO A 126 -43.79 11.67 16.45
C PRO A 126 -44.00 12.33 15.08
N ASP A 127 -43.39 13.50 14.81
CA ASP A 127 -43.49 14.26 13.57
C ASP A 127 -42.34 14.00 12.58
N LEU A 128 -41.65 12.85 12.71
CA LEU A 128 -40.50 12.45 11.88
C LEU A 128 -40.72 12.64 10.37
N ASP A 129 -41.84 12.17 9.84
CA ASP A 129 -42.10 12.20 8.39
C ASP A 129 -42.28 13.62 7.85
N ALA A 130 -42.93 14.50 8.63
CA ALA A 130 -43.09 15.90 8.28
C ALA A 130 -41.74 16.62 8.27
N ARG A 131 -40.89 16.36 9.27
CA ARG A 131 -39.53 16.92 9.35
C ARG A 131 -38.63 16.42 8.22
N ARG A 132 -38.68 15.13 7.91
CA ARG A 132 -37.97 14.51 6.80
C ARG A 132 -38.37 15.15 5.47
N ALA A 133 -39.67 15.29 5.21
CA ALA A 133 -40.18 15.92 3.99
C ALA A 133 -39.77 17.39 3.88
N ALA A 134 -39.85 18.16 4.98
CA ALA A 134 -39.42 19.54 5.03
C ALA A 134 -37.92 19.70 4.74
N LEU A 135 -37.07 18.89 5.39
CA LEU A 135 -35.63 18.92 5.18
C LEU A 135 -35.25 18.54 3.74
N ARG A 136 -35.82 17.45 3.22
CA ARG A 136 -35.62 17.04 1.82
C ARG A 136 -36.04 18.12 0.84
N GLY A 137 -37.21 18.71 1.02
CA GLY A 137 -37.70 19.80 0.17
C GLY A 137 -36.79 21.03 0.24
N ALA A 138 -36.34 21.41 1.43
CA ALA A 138 -35.48 22.57 1.64
C ALA A 138 -34.07 22.39 1.06
N LEU A 139 -33.53 21.16 1.07
CA LEU A 139 -32.25 20.80 0.47
C LEU A 139 -32.37 20.42 -1.01
N GLY A 140 -33.59 20.15 -1.51
CA GLY A 140 -33.84 19.64 -2.85
C GLY A 140 -33.35 18.21 -3.05
N LEU A 141 -33.41 17.37 -2.01
CA LEU A 141 -33.03 15.96 -2.08
C LEU A 141 -34.17 15.14 -2.70
N PRO A 142 -33.87 14.17 -3.58
CA PRO A 142 -34.85 13.26 -4.15
C PRO A 142 -35.44 12.31 -3.10
N ASP A 143 -36.70 11.94 -3.29
CA ASP A 143 -37.34 10.91 -2.50
C ASP A 143 -37.04 9.53 -3.11
N ARG A 144 -36.06 8.83 -2.52
CA ARG A 144 -35.65 7.49 -2.93
C ARG A 144 -36.13 6.44 -1.95
N SER A 145 -36.41 5.25 -2.48
CA SER A 145 -36.81 4.13 -1.64
C SER A 145 -35.65 3.65 -0.75
N PRO A 146 -35.92 3.03 0.41
CA PRO A 146 -34.87 2.43 1.23
C PRO A 146 -34.00 1.41 0.48
N ALA A 147 -34.59 0.65 -0.45
CA ALA A 147 -33.87 -0.32 -1.27
C ALA A 147 -32.85 0.35 -2.22
N GLU A 148 -33.22 1.49 -2.83
CA GLU A 148 -32.32 2.26 -3.69
C GLU A 148 -31.16 2.87 -2.89
N LEU A 149 -31.44 3.42 -1.70
CA LEU A 149 -30.42 3.98 -0.81
C LEU A 149 -29.46 2.90 -0.30
N PHE A 150 -29.98 1.73 0.06
CA PHE A 150 -29.18 0.58 0.44
C PHE A 150 -28.27 0.09 -0.71
N ALA A 151 -28.80 -0.02 -1.94
CA ALA A 151 -28.01 -0.42 -3.10
C ALA A 151 -26.84 0.56 -3.38
N ARG A 152 -27.09 1.86 -3.19
CA ARG A 152 -26.05 2.91 -3.29
C ARG A 152 -25.00 2.80 -2.19
N LEU A 153 -25.43 2.62 -0.93
CA LEU A 153 -24.53 2.39 0.20
C LEU A 153 -23.65 1.16 -0.05
N HIS A 154 -24.23 0.03 -0.44
CA HIS A 154 -23.49 -1.19 -0.76
C HIS A 154 -22.46 -0.97 -1.89
N THR A 155 -22.85 -0.24 -2.93
CA THR A 155 -21.95 0.12 -4.03
C THR A 155 -20.81 1.02 -3.56
N ALA A 156 -21.08 1.98 -2.67
CA ALA A 156 -20.06 2.83 -2.08
C ALA A 156 -19.08 2.02 -1.22
N LEU A 157 -19.58 1.16 -0.34
CA LEU A 157 -18.77 0.29 0.53
C LEU A 157 -17.77 -0.55 -0.27
N LEU A 158 -18.21 -1.18 -1.37
CA LEU A 158 -17.35 -1.97 -2.24
C LEU A 158 -16.24 -1.15 -2.94
N ARG A 159 -16.46 0.15 -3.16
CA ARG A 159 -15.48 1.07 -3.76
C ARG A 159 -14.50 1.68 -2.76
N THR A 160 -14.66 1.41 -1.46
CA THR A 160 -13.79 1.97 -0.42
C THR A 160 -12.32 1.66 -0.68
N GLU A 161 -12.01 0.39 -0.93
CA GLU A 161 -10.66 -0.03 -1.27
C GLU A 161 -10.56 -0.32 -2.77
N PRO A 162 -9.45 0.06 -3.42
CA PRO A 162 -8.18 0.47 -2.80
C PRO A 162 -8.03 1.96 -2.46
N ASP A 163 -8.78 2.86 -3.10
CA ASP A 163 -8.42 4.29 -3.16
C ASP A 163 -8.68 5.10 -1.88
N HIS A 164 -9.55 4.62 -0.99
CA HIS A 164 -10.04 5.36 0.19
C HIS A 164 -9.69 4.67 1.51
N LEU A 165 -8.56 3.95 1.55
CA LEU A 165 -8.07 3.33 2.77
C LEU A 165 -7.71 4.41 3.82
N LEU A 166 -8.48 4.44 4.91
CA LEU A 166 -8.24 5.37 6.01
C LEU A 166 -7.20 4.83 6.99
N LEU A 167 -6.21 5.66 7.33
CA LEU A 167 -5.16 5.36 8.28
C LEU A 167 -5.28 6.24 9.53
N ASP A 168 -4.97 5.68 10.69
CA ASP A 168 -4.59 6.48 11.86
C ASP A 168 -3.31 7.25 11.55
N ALA A 169 -3.31 8.57 11.77
CA ALA A 169 -2.17 9.41 11.47
C ALA A 169 -0.98 9.14 12.41
N ALA A 170 -1.23 8.76 13.66
CA ALA A 170 -0.17 8.54 14.65
C ALA A 170 0.51 7.17 14.46
N GLY A 171 -0.28 6.10 14.36
CA GLY A 171 0.22 4.73 14.25
C GLY A 171 0.37 4.20 12.82
N GLY A 172 -0.22 4.87 11.83
CA GLY A 172 -0.22 4.43 10.44
C GLY A 172 -1.03 3.14 10.18
N ARG A 173 -1.80 2.65 11.15
CA ARG A 173 -2.64 1.46 11.01
C ARG A 173 -3.87 1.75 10.16
N ALA A 174 -4.25 0.82 9.30
CA ALA A 174 -5.49 0.94 8.58
C ALA A 174 -6.68 0.69 9.49
N ARG A 175 -7.71 1.53 9.36
CA ARG A 175 -9.02 1.29 9.98
C ARG A 175 -9.62 0.00 9.43
N ALA A 176 -10.44 -0.68 10.25
CA ALA A 176 -11.19 -1.83 9.79
C ALA A 176 -12.16 -1.40 8.68
N ARG A 177 -12.53 -2.31 7.79
CA ARG A 177 -13.59 -2.01 6.82
C ARG A 177 -14.91 -1.87 7.58
N LEU A 178 -15.73 -0.91 7.15
CA LEU A 178 -17.07 -0.71 7.71
C LEU A 178 -18.01 -1.89 7.45
N ASP A 179 -17.73 -2.67 6.41
CA ASP A 179 -18.54 -3.80 5.98
C ASP A 179 -17.74 -5.11 5.86
N PRO A 180 -18.42 -6.27 5.87
CA PRO A 180 -17.79 -7.57 5.75
C PRO A 180 -17.79 -8.12 4.31
N HIS A 181 -18.16 -7.32 3.29
CA HIS A 181 -18.43 -7.86 1.96
C HIS A 181 -17.15 -8.40 1.30
N PRO A 182 -17.23 -9.52 0.57
CA PRO A 182 -16.08 -10.05 -0.15
C PRO A 182 -15.65 -9.09 -1.25
N ARG A 183 -14.34 -8.87 -1.37
CA ARG A 183 -13.72 -8.19 -2.53
C ARG A 183 -13.02 -9.25 -3.38
N PRO A 184 -12.94 -9.07 -4.71
CA PRO A 184 -12.09 -9.91 -5.53
C PRO A 184 -10.66 -9.91 -4.98
N PRO A 185 -9.99 -11.07 -4.89
CA PRO A 185 -8.61 -11.14 -4.48
C PRO A 185 -7.71 -10.42 -5.50
N LEU A 186 -6.61 -9.83 -5.04
CA LEU A 186 -5.70 -9.04 -5.88
C LEU A 186 -5.26 -9.78 -7.15
N ARG A 187 -5.03 -11.10 -7.04
CA ARG A 187 -4.65 -11.95 -8.18
C ARG A 187 -5.60 -11.88 -9.36
N GLU A 188 -6.91 -11.77 -9.15
CA GLU A 188 -7.89 -11.72 -10.24
C GLU A 188 -7.77 -10.39 -11.00
N THR A 189 -7.67 -9.28 -10.25
CA THR A 189 -7.46 -7.93 -10.79
C THR A 189 -6.15 -7.84 -11.60
N VAL A 190 -5.09 -8.47 -11.10
CA VAL A 190 -3.75 -8.42 -11.70
C VAL A 190 -3.60 -9.36 -12.90
N LEU A 191 -4.24 -10.53 -12.88
CA LEU A 191 -4.13 -11.51 -13.96
C LEU A 191 -5.03 -11.20 -15.16
N SER A 192 -6.16 -10.53 -14.94
CA SER A 192 -7.14 -10.24 -16.00
C SER A 192 -6.52 -9.61 -17.27
N PRO A 193 -5.65 -8.59 -17.18
CA PRO A 193 -4.96 -8.05 -18.36
C PRO A 193 -4.05 -9.07 -19.08
N GLY A 194 -3.35 -9.91 -18.34
CA GLY A 194 -2.45 -10.93 -18.91
C GLY A 194 -3.20 -12.05 -19.62
N LEU A 195 -4.36 -12.46 -19.09
CA LEU A 195 -5.25 -13.40 -19.76
C LEU A 195 -5.77 -12.84 -21.09
N ALA A 196 -6.14 -11.55 -21.11
CA ALA A 196 -6.57 -10.87 -22.33
C ALA A 196 -5.42 -10.72 -23.34
N ASP A 197 -4.20 -10.38 -22.90
CA ASP A 197 -3.02 -10.33 -23.75
C ASP A 197 -2.65 -11.71 -24.30
N LEU A 198 -2.64 -12.76 -23.46
CA LEU A 198 -2.34 -14.12 -23.89
C LEU A 198 -3.31 -14.60 -24.98
N ALA A 199 -4.61 -14.33 -24.82
CA ALA A 199 -5.61 -14.63 -25.84
C ALA A 199 -5.31 -13.92 -27.17
N ARG A 200 -5.00 -12.62 -27.13
CA ARG A 200 -4.64 -11.85 -28.34
C ARG A 200 -3.37 -12.36 -29.02
N LEU A 201 -2.34 -12.68 -28.25
CA LEU A 201 -1.04 -13.12 -28.79
C LEU A 201 -1.09 -14.47 -29.48
N ARG A 202 -2.07 -15.31 -29.14
CA ARG A 202 -2.32 -16.59 -29.83
C ARG A 202 -2.90 -16.40 -31.23
N ASP A 203 -3.67 -15.33 -31.42
CA ASP A 203 -4.33 -15.03 -32.68
C ASP A 203 -3.47 -14.12 -33.58
N ASP A 204 -2.61 -13.28 -32.99
CA ASP A 204 -1.81 -12.29 -33.70
C ASP A 204 -0.34 -12.25 -33.23
N THR A 205 0.54 -12.82 -34.05
CA THR A 205 1.99 -12.83 -33.81
C THR A 205 2.66 -11.47 -33.97
N ALA A 206 2.02 -10.50 -34.67
CA ALA A 206 2.58 -9.17 -34.85
C ALA A 206 2.68 -8.39 -33.53
N GLN A 207 1.83 -8.72 -32.55
CA GLN A 207 1.81 -8.07 -31.24
C GLN A 207 2.89 -8.58 -30.27
N TRP A 208 3.59 -9.66 -30.62
CA TRP A 208 4.57 -10.28 -29.72
C TRP A 208 5.68 -9.33 -29.31
N THR A 209 6.23 -8.56 -30.26
CA THR A 209 7.34 -7.64 -29.98
C THR A 209 6.90 -6.49 -29.06
N GLU A 210 5.68 -6.00 -29.23
CA GLU A 210 5.14 -4.93 -28.38
C GLU A 210 4.96 -5.41 -26.94
N VAL A 211 4.29 -6.55 -26.74
CA VAL A 211 4.08 -7.12 -25.41
C VAL A 211 5.40 -7.53 -24.77
N ALA A 212 6.29 -8.15 -25.53
CA ALA A 212 7.60 -8.55 -25.05
C ALA A 212 8.50 -7.35 -24.71
N GLY A 213 8.28 -6.18 -25.32
CA GLY A 213 8.98 -4.94 -24.98
C GLY A 213 8.55 -4.33 -23.64
N ASP A 214 7.30 -4.53 -23.24
CA ASP A 214 6.74 -4.04 -21.99
C ASP A 214 6.96 -5.04 -20.84
N ILE A 215 7.76 -4.65 -19.83
CA ILE A 215 8.11 -5.52 -18.70
C ILE A 215 6.86 -5.96 -17.90
N ALA A 216 5.87 -5.08 -17.72
CA ALA A 216 4.68 -5.39 -16.94
C ALA A 216 3.75 -6.34 -17.70
N ARG A 217 3.52 -6.07 -18.99
CA ARG A 217 2.68 -6.94 -19.83
C ARG A 217 3.33 -8.31 -20.03
N ARG A 218 4.63 -8.36 -20.37
CA ARG A 218 5.40 -9.60 -20.51
C ARG A 218 5.32 -10.48 -19.26
N ALA A 219 5.55 -9.89 -18.08
CA ALA A 219 5.46 -10.62 -16.83
C ALA A 219 4.05 -11.18 -16.57
N THR A 220 3.02 -10.39 -16.85
CA THR A 220 1.62 -10.80 -16.63
C THR A 220 1.17 -11.88 -17.62
N VAL A 221 1.64 -11.84 -18.89
CA VAL A 221 1.40 -12.90 -19.88
C VAL A 221 2.09 -14.20 -19.49
N LEU A 222 3.35 -14.14 -19.02
CA LEU A 222 4.05 -15.34 -18.53
C LEU A 222 3.30 -16.01 -17.37
N ARG A 223 2.79 -15.20 -16.45
CA ARG A 223 1.93 -15.69 -15.35
C ARG A 223 0.59 -16.23 -15.86
N ALA A 224 -0.05 -15.59 -16.83
CA ALA A 224 -1.26 -16.15 -17.45
C ALA A 224 -1.00 -17.52 -18.10
N ALA A 225 0.10 -17.64 -18.87
CA ALA A 225 0.49 -18.90 -19.52
C ALA A 225 0.87 -20.00 -18.51
N GLN A 226 1.47 -19.61 -17.38
CA GLN A 226 1.75 -20.52 -16.25
C GLN A 226 0.49 -21.23 -15.74
N PHE A 227 -0.66 -20.56 -15.71
CA PHE A 227 -1.88 -21.17 -15.18
C PHE A 227 -2.75 -21.81 -16.27
N ASP A 228 -2.64 -21.36 -17.52
CA ASP A 228 -3.45 -21.87 -18.64
C ASP A 228 -2.85 -23.11 -19.35
N ARG A 229 -1.52 -23.29 -19.29
CA ARG A 229 -0.76 -24.50 -19.71
C ARG A 229 -1.14 -25.07 -21.08
N GLN A 230 -1.10 -24.24 -22.12
CA GLN A 230 -1.42 -24.70 -23.48
C GLN A 230 -0.14 -25.02 -24.28
N ASP A 231 -0.03 -26.24 -24.82
CA ASP A 231 1.13 -26.68 -25.62
C ASP A 231 1.42 -25.79 -26.83
N ARG A 232 0.37 -25.22 -27.42
CA ARG A 232 0.47 -24.30 -28.56
C ARG A 232 1.23 -23.00 -28.24
N ASP A 233 1.45 -22.68 -26.96
CA ASP A 233 2.12 -21.44 -26.55
C ASP A 233 3.64 -21.53 -26.61
N LEU A 234 4.24 -22.72 -26.84
CA LEU A 234 5.70 -22.89 -26.85
C LEU A 234 6.44 -21.86 -27.74
N PRO A 235 6.00 -21.56 -28.99
CA PRO A 235 6.60 -20.51 -29.79
C PRO A 235 6.59 -19.12 -29.13
N LEU A 236 5.48 -18.76 -28.47
CA LEU A 236 5.35 -17.51 -27.72
C LEU A 236 6.26 -17.53 -26.48
N LEU A 237 6.27 -18.63 -25.71
CA LEU A 237 7.11 -18.78 -24.52
C LEU A 237 8.60 -18.63 -24.85
N ARG A 238 9.06 -19.19 -25.98
CA ARG A 238 10.43 -18.98 -26.51
C ARG A 238 10.71 -17.50 -26.75
N HIS A 239 9.77 -16.79 -27.37
CA HIS A 239 9.91 -15.36 -27.64
C HIS A 239 9.99 -14.53 -26.35
N LEU A 240 9.12 -14.81 -25.37
CA LEU A 240 9.12 -14.12 -24.07
C LEU A 240 10.40 -14.44 -23.26
N LEU A 241 10.89 -15.67 -23.29
CA LEU A 241 12.16 -16.06 -22.66
C LEU A 241 13.36 -15.32 -23.26
N ALA A 242 13.40 -15.19 -24.59
CA ALA A 242 14.45 -14.41 -25.26
C ALA A 242 14.41 -12.94 -24.82
N ALA A 243 13.22 -12.35 -24.70
CA ALA A 243 13.04 -10.99 -24.21
C ALA A 243 13.46 -10.82 -22.74
N GLU A 244 13.14 -11.77 -21.85
CA GLU A 244 13.60 -11.73 -20.45
C GLU A 244 15.12 -11.91 -20.33
N THR A 245 15.73 -12.66 -21.26
CA THR A 245 17.19 -12.85 -21.31
C THR A 245 17.89 -11.56 -21.75
N ALA A 246 17.35 -10.88 -22.76
CA ALA A 246 17.92 -9.64 -23.31
C ALA A 246 17.63 -8.41 -22.45
N GLY A 247 16.55 -8.43 -21.66
CA GLY A 247 16.14 -7.31 -20.83
C GLY A 247 17.04 -7.09 -19.62
N ALA A 248 17.16 -5.84 -19.19
CA ALA A 248 17.77 -5.48 -17.89
C ALA A 248 16.83 -5.75 -16.69
N GLY A 249 15.76 -6.54 -16.91
CA GLY A 249 14.70 -6.79 -15.95
C GLY A 249 15.19 -7.53 -14.71
N THR A 250 14.71 -7.11 -13.54
CA THR A 250 15.06 -7.72 -12.24
C THR A 250 13.91 -8.56 -11.73
N SER A 251 13.46 -9.53 -12.52
CA SER A 251 12.18 -10.18 -12.33
C SER A 251 12.34 -11.70 -12.18
N GLU A 252 11.48 -12.33 -11.36
CA GLU A 252 11.41 -13.79 -11.21
C GLU A 252 10.93 -14.46 -12.51
N GLU A 253 10.36 -13.66 -13.41
CA GLU A 253 9.75 -14.10 -14.66
C GLU A 253 10.75 -14.69 -15.65
N LEU A 254 12.05 -14.37 -15.57
CA LEU A 254 13.07 -15.12 -16.31
C LEU A 254 13.09 -16.59 -15.90
N ARG A 255 13.04 -16.87 -14.59
CA ARG A 255 13.04 -18.24 -14.08
C ARG A 255 11.75 -18.96 -14.47
N LEU A 256 10.61 -18.28 -14.36
CA LEU A 256 9.33 -18.82 -14.82
C LEU A 256 9.37 -19.17 -16.32
N ALA A 257 9.77 -18.23 -17.18
CA ALA A 257 9.85 -18.45 -18.62
C ALA A 257 10.77 -19.62 -18.99
N ALA A 258 11.94 -19.73 -18.32
CA ALA A 258 12.86 -20.84 -18.53
C ALA A 258 12.24 -22.19 -18.14
N VAL A 259 11.54 -22.25 -17.00
CA VAL A 259 10.85 -23.47 -16.55
C VAL A 259 9.73 -23.85 -17.52
N LEU A 260 8.88 -22.88 -17.93
CA LEU A 260 7.77 -23.14 -18.85
C LEU A 260 8.27 -23.69 -20.20
N VAL A 261 9.32 -23.11 -20.79
CA VAL A 261 9.93 -23.63 -22.02
C VAL A 261 10.53 -25.02 -21.80
N ALA A 262 11.25 -25.22 -20.69
CA ALA A 262 11.92 -26.48 -20.38
C ALA A 262 10.94 -27.66 -20.17
N LEU A 263 9.72 -27.41 -19.71
CA LEU A 263 8.69 -28.45 -19.54
C LEU A 263 8.26 -29.12 -20.85
N HIS A 264 8.40 -28.44 -21.99
CA HIS A 264 8.12 -29.04 -23.30
C HIS A 264 9.22 -30.00 -23.78
N GLY A 265 10.41 -29.96 -23.18
CA GLY A 265 11.46 -30.96 -23.42
C GLY A 265 12.08 -30.98 -24.82
N SER A 266 11.95 -29.91 -25.60
CA SER A 266 12.55 -29.86 -26.93
C SER A 266 14.06 -29.57 -26.86
N ALA A 267 14.85 -30.40 -27.55
CA ALA A 267 16.30 -30.23 -27.63
C ALA A 267 16.71 -28.91 -28.29
N GLU A 268 15.84 -28.35 -29.14
CA GLU A 268 16.06 -27.06 -29.82
C GLU A 268 16.10 -25.87 -28.85
N ASP A 269 15.54 -26.02 -27.65
CA ASP A 269 15.46 -24.96 -26.64
C ASP A 269 16.71 -24.86 -25.76
N LEU A 270 17.60 -25.85 -25.82
CA LEU A 270 18.83 -25.87 -25.01
C LEU A 270 19.71 -24.62 -25.17
N PRO A 271 19.97 -24.09 -26.38
CA PRO A 271 20.74 -22.86 -26.53
C PRO A 271 20.08 -21.66 -25.86
N LEU A 272 18.75 -21.53 -25.99
CA LEU A 272 17.98 -20.44 -25.40
C LEU A 272 17.99 -20.52 -23.86
N LEU A 273 17.79 -21.71 -23.30
CA LEU A 273 17.87 -21.97 -21.86
C LEU A 273 19.26 -21.64 -21.31
N ARG A 274 20.33 -22.02 -22.01
CA ARG A 274 21.71 -21.68 -21.62
C ARG A 274 21.97 -20.19 -21.65
N ALA A 275 21.45 -19.48 -22.66
CA ALA A 275 21.54 -18.02 -22.73
C ALA A 275 20.85 -17.37 -21.52
N ALA A 276 19.65 -17.83 -21.17
CA ALA A 276 18.94 -17.40 -19.97
C ALA A 276 19.77 -17.61 -18.69
N ARG A 277 20.43 -18.77 -18.54
CA ARG A 277 21.29 -19.08 -17.39
C ARG A 277 22.54 -18.21 -17.29
N ALA A 278 23.12 -17.85 -18.43
CA ALA A 278 24.30 -16.99 -18.51
C ALA A 278 23.99 -15.51 -18.25
N ALA A 279 22.71 -15.12 -18.30
CA ALA A 279 22.30 -13.75 -18.09
C ALA A 279 22.59 -13.29 -16.65
N PRO A 280 23.06 -12.04 -16.43
CA PRO A 280 23.40 -11.53 -15.10
C PRO A 280 22.28 -11.68 -14.05
N GLN A 281 21.02 -11.57 -14.49
CA GLN A 281 19.82 -11.70 -13.67
C GLN A 281 19.55 -13.13 -13.17
N ALA A 282 20.08 -14.16 -13.83
CA ALA A 282 19.89 -15.56 -13.44
C ALA A 282 20.51 -15.87 -12.06
N VAL A 283 21.66 -15.26 -11.76
CA VAL A 283 22.33 -15.39 -10.45
C VAL A 283 21.47 -14.79 -9.33
N ARG A 284 20.83 -13.66 -9.61
CA ARG A 284 20.03 -12.92 -8.63
C ARG A 284 18.75 -13.65 -8.22
N TRP A 285 18.11 -14.35 -9.16
CA TRP A 285 16.86 -15.09 -8.93
C TRP A 285 17.07 -16.60 -8.79
N GLY A 286 18.32 -17.02 -8.64
CA GLY A 286 18.69 -18.40 -8.32
C GLY A 286 18.22 -19.40 -9.37
N LEU A 287 18.28 -19.06 -10.66
CA LEU A 287 18.00 -20.01 -11.73
C LEU A 287 19.04 -21.15 -11.63
N PRO A 288 18.61 -22.39 -11.32
CA PRO A 288 19.56 -23.50 -11.13
C PRO A 288 20.30 -23.82 -12.43
N GLU A 289 21.39 -24.57 -12.30
CA GLU A 289 22.11 -25.08 -13.47
C GLU A 289 21.20 -25.95 -14.33
N ILE A 290 21.21 -25.71 -15.64
CA ILE A 290 20.34 -26.37 -16.61
C ILE A 290 21.06 -27.60 -17.15
N PRO A 291 20.45 -28.80 -17.12
CA PRO A 291 21.08 -30.02 -17.60
C PRO A 291 21.52 -29.94 -19.07
N GLU A 292 22.61 -30.64 -19.40
CA GLU A 292 23.16 -30.64 -20.76
C GLU A 292 22.36 -31.50 -21.75
N HIS A 293 21.63 -32.50 -21.25
CA HIS A 293 20.91 -33.49 -22.06
C HIS A 293 19.41 -33.19 -22.12
N PRO A 294 18.77 -33.20 -23.32
CA PRO A 294 17.35 -32.88 -23.48
C PRO A 294 16.42 -33.71 -22.57
N GLY A 295 16.70 -35.00 -22.41
CA GLY A 295 15.90 -35.89 -21.56
C GLY A 295 15.91 -35.52 -20.07
N ALA A 296 16.96 -34.86 -19.57
CA ALA A 296 17.08 -34.43 -18.19
C ALA A 296 16.46 -33.04 -17.93
N VAL A 297 16.21 -32.24 -18.99
CA VAL A 297 15.68 -30.87 -18.88
C VAL A 297 14.24 -30.86 -18.35
N VAL A 298 13.39 -31.78 -18.81
CA VAL A 298 12.00 -31.87 -18.33
C VAL A 298 11.96 -32.26 -16.86
N GLU A 299 12.79 -33.23 -16.47
CA GLU A 299 12.88 -33.69 -15.08
C GLU A 299 13.36 -32.58 -14.15
N TRP A 300 14.36 -31.83 -14.59
CA TRP A 300 14.80 -30.61 -13.92
C TRP A 300 13.67 -29.58 -13.78
N ALA A 301 12.93 -29.31 -14.85
CA ALA A 301 11.87 -28.29 -14.85
C ALA A 301 10.71 -28.63 -13.91
N ARG A 302 10.37 -29.93 -13.80
CA ARG A 302 9.33 -30.42 -12.87
C ARG A 302 9.62 -30.11 -11.40
N GLY A 303 10.90 -29.99 -11.01
CA GLY A 303 11.28 -29.66 -9.63
C GLY A 303 10.82 -28.26 -9.19
N PRO A 304 11.33 -27.18 -9.81
CA PRO A 304 10.85 -25.82 -9.58
C PRO A 304 9.35 -25.65 -9.86
N ASP A 305 8.83 -26.30 -10.90
CA ASP A 305 7.41 -26.23 -11.24
C ASP A 305 6.53 -26.80 -10.14
N GLY A 306 6.80 -28.01 -9.66
CA GLY A 306 6.00 -28.64 -8.60
C GLY A 306 6.16 -28.03 -7.21
N SER A 307 7.28 -27.34 -6.94
CA SER A 307 7.58 -26.81 -5.60
C SER A 307 7.33 -25.31 -5.42
N GLN A 308 7.40 -24.50 -6.49
CA GLN A 308 7.44 -23.04 -6.37
C GLN A 308 6.56 -22.30 -7.38
N LEU A 309 6.30 -22.85 -8.57
CA LEU A 309 5.53 -22.16 -9.63
C LEU A 309 4.13 -22.74 -9.75
N GLY A 310 4.00 -24.01 -10.12
CA GLY A 310 2.72 -24.72 -10.21
C GLY A 310 1.71 -24.08 -11.17
N GLU A 311 0.47 -24.54 -11.08
CA GLU A 311 -0.65 -24.17 -11.97
C GLU A 311 -1.81 -23.48 -11.24
N ASP A 312 -1.78 -23.43 -9.90
CA ASP A 312 -2.85 -22.84 -9.10
C ASP A 312 -2.48 -21.42 -8.67
N PRO A 313 -3.12 -20.37 -9.22
CA PRO A 313 -2.83 -18.99 -8.85
C PRO A 313 -3.16 -18.68 -7.37
N ALA A 314 -3.98 -19.48 -6.69
CA ALA A 314 -4.25 -19.31 -5.26
C ALA A 314 -3.09 -19.78 -4.37
N ARG A 315 -2.14 -20.56 -4.89
CA ARG A 315 -0.94 -21.02 -4.15
C ARG A 315 0.24 -20.05 -4.25
N GLU A 316 0.18 -19.11 -5.18
CA GLU A 316 1.20 -18.07 -5.32
C GLU A 316 1.23 -17.15 -4.08
N PRO A 317 2.41 -16.81 -3.55
CA PRO A 317 2.53 -15.86 -2.45
C PRO A 317 1.89 -14.51 -2.81
N GLU A 318 1.19 -13.89 -1.84
CA GLU A 318 0.52 -12.59 -2.06
C GLU A 318 1.48 -11.50 -2.56
N LEU A 319 2.75 -11.54 -2.14
CA LEU A 319 3.80 -10.62 -2.61
C LEU A 319 4.06 -10.71 -4.12
N THR A 320 3.83 -11.86 -4.76
CA THR A 320 3.90 -12.01 -6.22
C THR A 320 2.89 -11.09 -6.89
N TRP A 321 1.64 -11.14 -6.43
CA TRP A 321 0.54 -10.31 -6.96
C TRP A 321 0.76 -8.83 -6.70
N ILE A 322 1.25 -8.47 -5.52
CA ILE A 322 1.59 -7.08 -5.16
C ILE A 322 2.67 -6.51 -6.08
N ARG A 323 3.74 -7.26 -6.35
CA ARG A 323 4.83 -6.82 -7.24
C ARG A 323 4.34 -6.62 -8.67
N LEU A 324 3.47 -7.51 -9.16
CA LEU A 324 2.85 -7.39 -10.48
C LEU A 324 1.89 -6.19 -10.55
N ALA A 325 1.05 -5.99 -9.53
CA ALA A 325 0.19 -4.80 -9.43
C ALA A 325 1.00 -3.50 -9.53
N ARG A 326 2.11 -3.41 -8.78
CA ARG A 326 3.04 -2.26 -8.86
C ARG A 326 3.60 -2.06 -10.27
N ARG A 327 4.04 -3.13 -10.94
CA ARG A 327 4.57 -3.04 -12.31
C ARG A 327 3.51 -2.58 -13.31
N GLN A 328 2.26 -2.95 -13.11
CA GLN A 328 1.12 -2.50 -13.91
C GLN A 328 0.67 -1.07 -13.58
N GLY A 329 1.33 -0.37 -12.65
CA GLY A 329 0.94 0.97 -12.21
C GLY A 329 -0.25 1.00 -11.24
N ARG A 330 -0.73 -0.17 -10.78
CA ARG A 330 -1.82 -0.33 -9.81
C ARG A 330 -1.32 -0.10 -8.39
N THR A 331 -0.89 1.13 -8.14
CA THR A 331 -0.17 1.52 -6.91
C THR A 331 -1.04 1.36 -5.67
N GLU A 332 -2.30 1.77 -5.72
CA GLU A 332 -3.19 1.71 -4.56
C GLU A 332 -3.63 0.28 -4.24
N ASP A 333 -3.86 -0.58 -5.24
CA ASP A 333 -4.08 -2.01 -5.04
C ASP A 333 -2.91 -2.65 -4.28
N ALA A 334 -1.67 -2.39 -4.72
CA ALA A 334 -0.47 -2.86 -4.06
C ALA A 334 -0.31 -2.28 -2.65
N ARG A 335 -0.63 -0.99 -2.45
CA ARG A 335 -0.55 -0.31 -1.16
C ARG A 335 -1.48 -0.95 -0.14
N VAL A 336 -2.76 -1.10 -0.48
CA VAL A 336 -3.76 -1.68 0.42
C VAL A 336 -3.37 -3.10 0.80
N ALA A 337 -2.96 -3.94 -0.17
CA ALA A 337 -2.52 -5.30 0.12
C ALA A 337 -1.32 -5.33 1.08
N LEU A 338 -0.28 -4.52 0.85
CA LEU A 338 0.87 -4.42 1.75
C LEU A 338 0.49 -3.94 3.15
N LEU A 339 -0.39 -2.94 3.26
CA LEU A 339 -0.81 -2.39 4.55
C LEU A 339 -1.65 -3.38 5.36
N ARG A 340 -2.55 -4.11 4.70
CA ARG A 340 -3.33 -5.18 5.34
C ARG A 340 -2.43 -6.32 5.82
N ILE A 341 -1.40 -6.70 5.05
CA ILE A 341 -0.39 -7.67 5.50
C ILE A 341 0.40 -7.09 6.69
N LEU A 342 0.87 -5.85 6.62
CA LEU A 342 1.63 -5.20 7.70
C LEU A 342 0.84 -5.15 9.01
N ASP A 343 -0.45 -4.82 8.95
CA ASP A 343 -1.32 -4.79 10.12
C ASP A 343 -1.55 -6.18 10.73
N ALA A 344 -1.52 -7.24 9.90
CA ALA A 344 -1.68 -8.63 10.32
C ALA A 344 -0.37 -9.35 10.68
N THR A 345 0.79 -8.78 10.36
CA THR A 345 2.10 -9.46 10.43
C THR A 345 2.49 -9.89 11.85
N GLY A 346 2.17 -9.08 12.85
CA GLY A 346 2.61 -9.32 14.24
C GLY A 346 4.14 -9.29 14.37
N GLU A 347 4.71 -10.21 15.15
CA GLU A 347 6.14 -10.28 15.50
C GLU A 347 6.99 -11.11 14.52
N GLN A 348 6.71 -11.03 13.22
CA GLN A 348 7.47 -11.76 12.19
C GLN A 348 8.57 -10.87 11.58
N ALA A 349 9.77 -10.90 12.17
CA ALA A 349 10.89 -10.03 11.81
C ALA A 349 11.26 -10.07 10.31
N ASP A 350 11.33 -11.27 9.72
CA ASP A 350 11.67 -11.41 8.30
C ASP A 350 10.60 -10.81 7.37
N LEU A 351 9.32 -10.99 7.70
CA LEU A 351 8.24 -10.41 6.92
C LEU A 351 8.23 -8.88 7.05
N LEU A 352 8.44 -8.33 8.25
CA LEU A 352 8.57 -6.88 8.47
C LEU A 352 9.71 -6.27 7.66
N ARG A 353 10.87 -6.96 7.59
CA ARG A 353 12.00 -6.55 6.75
C ARG A 353 11.62 -6.53 5.26
N VAL A 354 10.91 -7.55 4.78
CA VAL A 354 10.44 -7.59 3.39
C VAL A 354 9.42 -6.49 3.10
N LEU A 355 8.43 -6.29 3.98
CA LEU A 355 7.40 -5.26 3.85
C LEU A 355 8.00 -3.85 3.82
N SER A 356 9.00 -3.57 4.66
CA SER A 356 9.77 -2.32 4.64
C SER A 356 10.31 -2.00 3.24
N VAL A 357 10.95 -2.98 2.60
CA VAL A 357 11.51 -2.84 1.25
C VAL A 357 10.42 -2.66 0.19
N GLU A 358 9.33 -3.43 0.27
CA GLU A 358 8.26 -3.36 -0.74
C GLU A 358 7.47 -2.04 -0.65
N LEU A 359 7.19 -1.55 0.56
CA LEU A 359 6.54 -0.26 0.80
C LEU A 359 7.43 0.90 0.34
N GLU A 360 8.74 0.83 0.59
CA GLU A 360 9.68 1.83 0.08
C GLU A 360 9.74 1.83 -1.44
N ALA A 361 9.75 0.65 -2.07
CA ALA A 361 9.73 0.51 -3.52
C ALA A 361 8.40 0.99 -4.14
N LEU A 362 7.32 1.06 -3.35
CA LEU A 362 6.05 1.70 -3.72
C LEU A 362 6.08 3.23 -3.50
N GLY A 363 7.10 3.76 -2.82
CA GLY A 363 7.22 5.17 -2.44
C GLY A 363 6.52 5.52 -1.12
N ASP A 364 5.97 4.56 -0.37
CA ASP A 364 5.33 4.79 0.93
C ASP A 364 6.36 4.78 2.06
N LEU A 365 7.16 5.84 2.13
CA LEU A 365 8.28 5.94 3.08
C LEU A 365 7.83 5.91 4.55
N GLY A 366 6.64 6.45 4.85
CA GLY A 366 6.09 6.43 6.21
C GLY A 366 5.75 5.01 6.66
N GLN A 367 5.11 4.22 5.81
CA GLN A 367 4.77 2.83 6.12
C GLN A 367 5.99 1.91 6.05
N ALA A 368 6.94 2.20 5.17
CA ALA A 368 8.25 1.53 5.17
C ALA A 368 8.98 1.76 6.51
N ALA A 369 9.01 3.00 7.02
CA ALA A 369 9.58 3.31 8.33
C ALA A 369 8.85 2.57 9.45
N ARG A 370 7.52 2.47 9.40
CA ARG A 370 6.72 1.69 10.37
C ARG A 370 7.12 0.21 10.37
N ALA A 371 7.17 -0.43 9.20
CA ALA A 371 7.60 -1.83 9.08
C ALA A 371 9.04 -2.02 9.56
N GLN A 372 9.95 -1.11 9.18
CA GLN A 372 11.35 -1.12 9.60
C GLN A 372 11.51 -0.95 11.12
N SER A 373 10.65 -0.15 11.76
CA SER A 373 10.64 0.01 13.22
C SER A 373 10.27 -1.29 13.93
N GLY A 374 9.26 -2.01 13.41
CA GLY A 374 8.91 -3.33 13.92
C GLY A 374 10.08 -4.32 13.78
N TYR A 375 10.72 -4.34 12.61
CA TYR A 375 11.90 -5.18 12.38
C TYR A 375 13.06 -4.83 13.32
N ALA A 376 13.37 -3.55 13.51
CA ALA A 376 14.46 -3.11 14.40
C ALA A 376 14.24 -3.50 15.87
N ALA A 377 12.98 -3.53 16.32
CA ALA A 377 12.63 -4.00 17.66
C ALA A 377 12.92 -5.49 17.86
N LEU A 378 12.70 -6.29 16.80
CA LEU A 378 12.88 -7.75 16.81
C LEU A 378 14.26 -8.20 16.33
N ALA A 379 15.11 -7.29 15.86
CA ALA A 379 16.41 -7.65 15.30
C ALA A 379 17.33 -8.27 16.36
N ASP A 380 17.95 -9.39 16.00
CA ASP A 380 18.79 -10.18 16.89
C ASP A 380 20.24 -9.70 16.91
N GLY A 381 20.75 -9.48 18.12
CA GLY A 381 22.12 -9.05 18.32
C GLY A 381 22.41 -7.61 17.87
N PRO A 382 23.60 -7.09 18.21
CA PRO A 382 23.87 -5.67 18.05
C PRO A 382 24.07 -5.24 16.60
N ARG A 383 24.69 -6.07 15.75
CA ARG A 383 24.88 -5.76 14.33
C ARG A 383 23.59 -5.63 13.54
N ASP A 384 22.64 -6.55 13.70
CA ASP A 384 21.38 -6.50 12.96
C ASP A 384 20.51 -5.36 13.48
N ARG A 385 20.45 -5.16 14.80
CA ARG A 385 19.77 -4.01 15.39
C ARG A 385 20.37 -2.68 14.95
N GLY A 386 21.69 -2.54 14.94
CA GLY A 386 22.35 -1.32 14.46
C GLY A 386 22.10 -1.07 12.97
N THR A 387 22.13 -2.11 12.15
CA THR A 387 21.81 -2.02 10.71
C THR A 387 20.34 -1.64 10.49
N ALA A 388 19.43 -2.22 11.26
CA ALA A 388 18.00 -1.95 11.19
C ALA A 388 17.66 -0.52 11.64
N CYS A 389 18.23 -0.05 12.75
CA CYS A 389 18.07 1.32 13.23
C CYS A 389 18.66 2.36 12.28
N ARG A 390 19.84 2.10 11.70
CA ARG A 390 20.40 2.99 10.65
C ARG A 390 19.43 3.12 9.48
N ARG A 391 18.86 2.00 9.00
CA ARG A 391 17.89 2.02 7.90
C ARG A 391 16.58 2.71 8.29
N LEU A 392 16.13 2.56 9.53
CA LEU A 392 14.96 3.26 10.05
C LEU A 392 15.16 4.78 10.05
N ALA A 393 16.32 5.24 10.54
CA ALA A 393 16.67 6.66 10.55
C ALA A 393 16.74 7.25 9.14
N GLU A 394 17.27 6.50 8.17
CA GLU A 394 17.29 6.89 6.76
C GLU A 394 15.86 7.10 6.21
N LEU A 395 14.93 6.20 6.50
CA LEU A 395 13.54 6.33 6.08
C LEU A 395 12.86 7.54 6.76
N GLN A 396 13.05 7.70 8.07
CA GLN A 396 12.51 8.84 8.83
C GLN A 396 13.06 10.19 8.35
N ARG A 397 14.34 10.25 8.00
CA ARG A 397 14.94 11.46 7.40
C ARG A 397 14.29 11.78 6.06
N ARG A 398 14.07 10.77 5.21
CA ARG A 398 13.44 10.95 3.90
C ARG A 398 11.95 11.30 3.99
N THR A 399 11.27 11.01 5.09
CA THR A 399 9.92 11.52 5.38
C THR A 399 9.92 12.93 5.98
N GLY A 400 11.09 13.50 6.30
CA GLY A 400 11.24 14.81 6.91
C GLY A 400 11.14 14.84 8.44
N ASP A 401 11.00 13.69 9.12
CA ASP A 401 10.99 13.60 10.58
C ASP A 401 12.42 13.51 11.13
N LEU A 402 13.15 14.62 10.98
CA LEU A 402 14.56 14.74 11.38
C LEU A 402 14.79 14.53 12.89
N PRO A 403 13.93 15.02 13.81
CA PRO A 403 14.09 14.75 15.23
C PRO A 403 13.95 13.26 15.58
N THR A 404 13.01 12.54 14.96
CA THR A 404 12.89 11.09 15.18
C THR A 404 14.07 10.34 14.55
N ALA A 405 14.48 10.71 13.33
CA ALA A 405 15.66 10.15 12.68
C ALA A 405 16.91 10.25 13.58
N TRP A 406 17.13 11.40 14.22
CA TRP A 406 18.22 11.59 15.18
C TRP A 406 18.13 10.66 16.38
N ARG A 407 16.96 10.59 17.03
CA ARG A 407 16.76 9.71 18.19
C ARG A 407 17.03 8.24 17.86
N THR A 408 16.66 7.81 16.65
CA THR A 408 16.91 6.45 16.18
C THR A 408 18.38 6.22 15.81
N LEU A 409 19.05 7.19 15.20
CA LEU A 409 20.42 7.03 14.70
C LEU A 409 21.49 7.19 15.79
N ARG A 410 21.30 8.13 16.72
CA ARG A 410 22.27 8.46 17.78
C ARG A 410 22.83 7.25 18.55
N PRO A 411 22.02 6.28 19.02
CA PRO A 411 22.56 5.14 19.78
C PRO A 411 23.23 4.07 18.91
N VAL A 412 23.18 4.15 17.57
CA VAL A 412 23.68 3.10 16.68
C VAL A 412 25.17 2.77 16.91
N PRO A 413 26.10 3.75 17.04
CA PRO A 413 27.49 3.45 17.33
C PRO A 413 27.67 2.66 18.64
N GLU A 414 26.98 3.06 19.71
CA GLU A 414 27.03 2.41 21.02
C GLU A 414 26.50 0.97 20.94
N ILE A 415 25.38 0.76 20.23
CA ILE A 415 24.82 -0.58 19.98
C ILE A 415 25.89 -1.43 19.28
N LEU A 416 26.51 -0.95 18.21
CA LEU A 416 27.49 -1.72 17.44
C LEU A 416 28.80 -1.98 18.20
N ASP A 417 29.17 -1.12 19.14
CA ASP A 417 30.37 -1.29 19.97
C ASP A 417 30.20 -2.40 21.04
N THR A 418 28.97 -2.84 21.35
CA THR A 418 28.73 -3.97 22.29
C THR A 418 29.23 -5.33 21.80
N GLU A 419 29.55 -5.50 20.51
CA GLU A 419 30.09 -6.77 19.95
C GLU A 419 31.57 -7.04 20.30
N GLY A 420 32.18 -6.27 21.22
CA GLY A 420 33.54 -6.55 21.72
C GLY A 420 34.66 -6.35 20.68
N SER A 421 34.34 -5.87 19.49
CA SER A 421 35.32 -5.46 18.47
C SER A 421 34.99 -4.07 17.91
N GLU A 422 35.20 -3.04 18.73
CA GLU A 422 35.06 -1.61 18.35
C GLU A 422 35.72 -1.26 16.99
N ARG A 423 36.74 -2.03 16.58
CA ARG A 423 37.48 -1.81 15.34
C ARG A 423 36.93 -2.55 14.12
N GLY A 424 36.08 -3.55 14.30
CA GLY A 424 35.57 -4.41 13.23
C GLY A 424 34.59 -3.67 12.33
N TRP A 425 33.44 -3.27 12.88
CA TRP A 425 32.36 -2.66 12.11
C TRP A 425 32.74 -1.28 11.54
N ARG A 426 33.53 -0.49 12.29
CA ARG A 426 34.02 0.83 11.88
C ARG A 426 34.92 0.77 10.64
N ARG A 427 35.65 -0.33 10.43
CA ARG A 427 36.52 -0.54 9.25
C ARG A 427 35.80 -1.23 8.08
N LEU A 428 34.66 -1.87 8.35
CA LEU A 428 33.83 -2.51 7.33
C LEU A 428 32.90 -1.49 6.65
N GLY A 429 32.20 -1.94 5.60
CA GLY A 429 31.22 -1.11 4.88
C GLY A 429 30.12 -0.52 5.78
N LEU A 430 29.83 -1.15 6.92
CA LEU A 430 28.84 -0.68 7.90
C LEU A 430 29.23 0.66 8.54
N GLY A 431 30.49 0.83 8.96
CA GLY A 431 30.99 2.11 9.50
C GLY A 431 30.79 3.27 8.54
N ARG A 432 31.06 3.04 7.25
CA ARG A 432 30.82 4.03 6.19
C ARG A 432 29.34 4.37 6.06
N MET A 433 28.44 3.38 6.09
CA MET A 433 27.00 3.61 5.96
C MET A 433 26.43 4.39 7.14
N VAL A 434 26.86 4.09 8.38
CA VAL A 434 26.41 4.81 9.58
C VAL A 434 26.92 6.25 9.57
N ALA A 435 28.20 6.46 9.26
CA ALA A 435 28.76 7.82 9.17
C ALA A 435 28.11 8.67 8.07
N ALA A 436 27.86 8.07 6.90
CA ALA A 436 27.15 8.73 5.80
C ALA A 436 25.77 9.22 6.25
N GLU A 437 25.00 8.35 6.92
CA GLU A 437 23.66 8.69 7.39
C GLU A 437 23.67 9.84 8.43
N HIS A 438 24.67 9.89 9.32
CA HIS A 438 24.82 11.03 10.23
C HIS A 438 25.15 12.34 9.50
N PHE A 439 25.99 12.32 8.46
CA PHE A 439 26.27 13.51 7.66
C PHE A 439 25.05 13.99 6.87
N GLU A 440 24.30 13.06 6.27
CA GLU A 440 23.05 13.34 5.56
C GLU A 440 21.98 13.93 6.49
N LEU A 441 21.83 13.37 7.70
CA LEU A 441 20.92 13.91 8.71
C LEU A 441 21.35 15.31 9.17
N ALA A 442 22.64 15.52 9.42
CA ALA A 442 23.16 16.83 9.80
C ALA A 442 22.92 17.87 8.70
N LEU A 443 23.10 17.50 7.43
CA LEU A 443 22.86 18.36 6.28
C LEU A 443 21.37 18.72 6.14
N ALA A 444 20.49 17.72 6.24
CA ALA A 444 19.04 17.93 6.21
C ALA A 444 18.56 18.82 7.37
N ALA A 445 19.07 18.57 8.59
CA ALA A 445 18.75 19.36 9.78
C ALA A 445 19.24 20.80 9.66
N ALA A 446 20.43 21.02 9.07
CA ALA A 446 20.91 22.36 8.78
C ALA A 446 20.01 23.09 7.77
N GLY A 447 19.59 22.41 6.70
CA GLY A 447 18.64 22.96 5.72
C GLY A 447 17.29 23.34 6.34
N ALA A 448 16.83 22.57 7.33
CA ALA A 448 15.59 22.81 8.07
C ALA A 448 15.73 23.78 9.26
N GLY A 449 16.93 24.31 9.54
CA GLY A 449 17.19 25.20 10.67
C GLY A 449 17.20 24.53 12.06
N LEU A 450 17.26 23.20 12.12
CA LEU A 450 17.30 22.42 13.37
C LEU A 450 18.73 22.34 13.93
N ALA A 451 19.23 23.46 14.44
CA ALA A 451 20.63 23.60 14.85
C ALA A 451 21.14 22.55 15.87
N PRO A 452 20.38 22.14 16.90
CA PRO A 452 20.84 21.11 17.84
C PRO A 452 21.08 19.76 17.14
N VAL A 453 20.10 19.29 16.37
CA VAL A 453 20.19 18.02 15.62
C VAL A 453 21.35 18.06 14.62
N ALA A 454 21.52 19.19 13.93
CA ALA A 454 22.56 19.36 12.93
C ALA A 454 23.98 19.30 13.54
N ARG A 455 24.21 20.00 14.66
CA ARG A 455 25.52 20.04 15.34
C ARG A 455 25.87 18.71 15.99
N GLU A 456 24.92 18.08 16.69
CA GLU A 456 25.14 16.79 17.34
C GLU A 456 25.39 15.67 16.33
N SER A 457 24.60 15.62 15.24
CA SER A 457 24.79 14.63 14.18
C SER A 457 26.15 14.80 13.50
N LEU A 458 26.59 16.04 13.25
CA LEU A 458 27.91 16.32 12.66
C LEU A 458 29.05 15.88 13.58
N ALA A 459 28.93 16.08 14.90
CA ALA A 459 29.94 15.65 15.87
C ALA A 459 30.13 14.12 15.81
N VAL A 460 29.05 13.36 15.89
CA VAL A 460 29.09 11.89 15.80
C VAL A 460 29.63 11.43 14.44
N ALA A 461 29.21 12.06 13.35
CA ALA A 461 29.73 11.76 12.01
C ALA A 461 31.25 11.98 11.91
N GLY A 462 31.76 13.06 12.52
CA GLY A 462 33.18 13.40 12.58
C GLY A 462 34.00 12.36 13.32
N ASP A 463 33.53 11.90 14.47
CA ASP A 463 34.21 10.87 15.28
C ASP A 463 34.25 9.53 14.55
N LEU A 464 33.14 9.13 13.93
CA LEU A 464 33.08 7.93 13.08
C LEU A 464 34.03 8.07 11.89
N HIS A 465 34.06 9.24 11.25
CA HIS A 465 34.92 9.53 10.11
C HIS A 465 36.40 9.43 10.46
N ALA A 466 36.83 9.96 11.60
CA ALA A 466 38.20 9.87 12.08
C ALA A 466 38.66 8.42 12.33
N GLY A 467 37.76 7.54 12.79
CA GLY A 467 38.05 6.14 13.08
C GLY A 467 38.10 5.20 11.85
N MET A 468 37.70 5.66 10.67
CA MET A 468 37.63 4.86 9.45
C MET A 468 38.97 4.72 8.70
N GLY A 469 39.07 3.71 7.82
CA GLY A 469 40.20 3.57 6.89
C GLY A 469 40.22 4.67 5.81
N LYS A 470 41.41 5.03 5.30
CA LYS A 470 41.63 6.13 4.33
C LYS A 470 40.76 6.07 3.06
N SER A 471 40.40 4.86 2.60
CA SER A 471 39.53 4.70 1.43
C SER A 471 38.09 5.13 1.74
N ALA A 472 37.54 4.68 2.87
CA ALA A 472 36.21 5.06 3.34
C ALA A 472 36.12 6.56 3.67
N GLN A 473 37.15 7.11 4.34
CA GLN A 473 37.23 8.55 4.60
C GLN A 473 37.16 9.40 3.32
N ARG A 474 37.91 9.00 2.28
CA ARG A 474 37.89 9.67 0.98
C ARG A 474 36.52 9.59 0.32
N SER A 475 35.84 8.44 0.38
CA SER A 475 34.51 8.28 -0.21
C SER A 475 33.44 9.19 0.39
N LEU A 476 33.60 9.62 1.65
CA LEU A 476 32.68 10.54 2.33
C LEU A 476 33.20 11.98 2.40
N GLY A 477 34.37 12.27 1.82
CA GLY A 477 35.05 13.56 2.01
C GLY A 477 34.24 14.76 1.51
N MET A 478 33.54 14.60 0.37
CA MET A 478 32.70 15.65 -0.20
C MET A 478 31.49 15.95 0.69
N LEU A 479 30.72 14.92 1.03
CA LEU A 479 29.58 15.01 1.94
C LEU A 479 29.99 15.63 3.30
N ALA A 480 31.10 15.19 3.87
CA ALA A 480 31.61 15.73 5.14
C ALA A 480 31.95 17.23 5.07
N GLN A 481 32.49 17.72 3.96
CA GLN A 481 32.80 19.14 3.78
C GLN A 481 31.52 19.97 3.58
N GLU A 482 30.61 19.50 2.75
CA GLU A 482 29.31 20.15 2.52
C GLU A 482 28.52 20.30 3.81
N THR A 483 28.41 19.22 4.60
CA THR A 483 27.74 19.25 5.91
C THR A 483 28.40 20.25 6.86
N LYS A 484 29.75 20.28 6.95
CA LYS A 484 30.46 21.24 7.81
C LYS A 484 30.12 22.69 7.45
N TRP A 485 30.09 23.02 6.17
CA TRP A 485 29.71 24.36 5.71
C TRP A 485 28.25 24.70 5.99
N ALA A 486 27.34 23.75 5.79
CA ALA A 486 25.92 23.94 6.09
C ALA A 486 25.69 24.21 7.57
N VAL A 487 26.29 23.42 8.47
CA VAL A 487 26.16 23.59 9.93
C VAL A 487 26.84 24.88 10.40
N ALA A 488 27.99 25.26 9.84
CA ALA A 488 28.67 26.51 10.20
C ALA A 488 27.87 27.78 9.88
N ARG A 489 26.90 27.70 8.95
CA ARG A 489 25.99 28.81 8.61
C ARG A 489 24.80 28.94 9.57
N LEU A 490 24.58 27.97 10.46
CA LEU A 490 23.55 28.04 11.49
C LEU A 490 24.03 28.96 12.62
N LYS A 491 23.33 30.09 12.78
CA LYS A 491 23.60 31.06 13.85
C LYS A 491 23.46 30.46 15.25
#